data_AF-W1XRE6-F1
#
_entry.id   AF-W1XRE6-F1
#
_cell.length_a   1.000
_cell.length_b   1.000
_cell.length_c   1.000
_cell.angle_alpha   90.00
_cell.angle_beta   90.00
_cell.angle_gamma   90.00
#
_symmetry.space_group_name_H-M   'P 1'
#
loop_
_entity.id
_entity.type
_entity.pdbx_description
1 polymer ?
#
loop_
_entity_poly.entity_id
_entity_poly.type
_entity_poly.pdbx_seq_one_letter_code
_entity_poly.pdbx_strand_id
1 'polypeptide(L)'
;NKVPHPFLLFIYLIIVLMVTTAILSAFGVSAKNPTDGTPVVVKNLLSVEGLHWFLPNVIKNFSGFAPLGAILALVLGAGLAERVGLLPALMVKMASHVNARYASYMVLFIAFFSHISSDAA
;
A
#
# COMPACT_ATOMS: atom_id res chain seq x y z
N ASN A 1 0.19 -9.31 22.21
CA ASN A 1 0.18 -8.35 21.08
C ASN A 1 0.30 -6.93 21.59
N LYS A 2 1.45 -6.28 21.36
CA LYS A 2 1.70 -4.86 21.71
C LYS A 2 2.12 -4.02 20.49
N VAL A 3 2.15 -4.62 19.30
CA VAL A 3 2.52 -3.89 18.08
C VAL A 3 1.34 -3.00 17.69
N PRO A 4 1.54 -1.67 17.57
CA PRO A 4 0.49 -0.76 17.14
C PRO A 4 -0.02 -1.10 15.74
N HIS A 5 -1.25 -0.70 15.44
CA HIS A 5 -1.82 -0.82 14.10
C HIS A 5 -0.84 -0.25 13.04
N PRO A 6 -0.65 -0.90 11.86
CA PRO A 6 0.31 -0.46 10.85
C PRO A 6 0.22 1.02 10.48
N PHE A 7 -1.00 1.55 10.35
CA PHE A 7 -1.22 2.99 10.15
C PHE A 7 -0.54 3.88 11.20
N LEU A 8 -0.66 3.53 12.49
CA LEU A 8 -0.04 4.27 13.58
C LEU A 8 1.48 4.15 13.54
N LEU A 9 2.01 2.99 13.15
CA LEU A 9 3.46 2.82 12.96
C LEU A 9 4.00 3.83 11.94
N PHE A 10 3.33 4.02 10.81
CA PHE A 10 3.75 5.02 9.83
C PHE A 10 3.66 6.46 10.35
N ILE A 11 2.61 6.79 11.11
CA ILE A 11 2.51 8.11 11.77
C ILE A 11 3.70 8.33 12.71
N TYR A 12 4.01 7.35 13.56
CA TYR A 12 5.15 7.45 14.47
C TYR A 12 6.47 7.60 13.70
N LEU A 13 6.68 6.85 12.61
CA LEU A 13 7.86 6.99 11.77
C LEU A 13 7.98 8.38 11.15
N ILE A 14 6.89 8.97 10.66
CA ILE A 14 6.90 10.32 10.09
C ILE A 14 7.23 11.36 11.17
N ILE A 15 6.65 11.25 12.37
CA ILE A 15 6.94 12.16 13.49
C ILE A 15 8.42 12.04 13.90
N VAL A 16 8.91 10.81 14.08
CA VAL A 16 10.32 10.56 14.43
C VAL A 16 11.24 11.10 13.34
N LEU A 17 10.90 10.95 12.07
CA LEU A 17 11.67 11.50 10.94
C LEU A 17 11.72 13.03 10.97
N MET A 18 10.59 13.70 11.21
CA MET A 18 10.54 15.17 11.32
C MET A 18 11.42 15.68 12.46
N VAL A 19 11.35 15.06 13.63
CA VAL A 19 12.19 15.45 14.79
C VAL A 19 13.67 15.15 14.51
N THR A 20 13.98 13.97 13.97
CA THR A 20 15.37 13.55 13.71
C THR A 20 16.02 14.44 12.64
N THR A 21 15.31 14.78 11.57
CA THR A 21 15.82 15.70 10.54
C THR A 21 16.06 17.10 11.07
N ALA A 22 15.20 17.59 11.99
CA ALA A 22 15.42 18.88 12.66
C ALA A 22 16.69 18.87 13.51
N ILE A 23 16.88 17.85 14.35
CA ILE A 23 18.06 17.71 15.22
C ILE A 23 19.34 17.58 14.38
N LEU A 24 19.38 16.64 13.43
CA LEU A 24 20.58 16.38 12.62
C LEU A 24 20.95 17.57 11.73
N SER A 25 19.97 18.30 11.20
CA SER A 25 20.24 19.52 10.43
C SER A 25 20.83 20.63 11.29
N ALA A 26 20.43 20.75 12.56
CA ALA A 26 20.98 21.74 13.49
C ALA A 26 22.45 21.49 13.80
N PHE A 27 22.89 20.22 13.78
CA PHE A 27 24.30 19.84 13.89
C PHE A 27 25.08 19.89 12.57
N GLY A 28 24.44 20.29 11.45
CA GLY A 28 25.11 20.39 10.14
C GLY A 28 25.58 19.05 9.58
N VAL A 29 24.92 17.95 9.95
CA VAL A 29 25.33 16.60 9.53
C VAL A 29 25.24 16.46 8.00
N SER A 30 26.31 15.96 7.40
CA SER A 30 26.38 15.66 5.98
C SER A 30 27.09 14.33 5.72
N ALA A 31 26.75 13.70 4.60
CA ALA A 31 27.37 12.46 4.13
C ALA A 31 27.84 12.64 2.68
N LYS A 32 28.90 11.94 2.28
CA LYS A 32 29.30 11.92 0.86
C LYS A 32 28.46 10.91 0.09
N ASN A 33 27.97 11.32 -1.07
CA ASN A 33 27.33 10.41 -2.01
C ASN A 33 28.39 9.41 -2.55
N PRO A 34 28.18 8.09 -2.41
CA PRO A 34 29.14 7.09 -2.89
C PRO A 34 29.24 7.01 -4.42
N THR A 35 28.25 7.53 -5.16
CA THR A 35 28.24 7.51 -6.63
C THR A 35 29.06 8.67 -7.22
N ASP A 36 28.82 9.89 -6.75
CA ASP A 36 29.38 11.10 -7.37
C ASP A 36 30.30 11.91 -6.44
N GLY A 37 30.48 11.49 -5.18
CA GLY A 37 31.33 12.15 -4.20
C GLY A 37 30.79 13.48 -3.64
N THR A 38 29.64 13.94 -4.13
CA THR A 38 29.00 15.20 -3.72
C THR A 38 28.49 15.13 -2.28
N PRO A 39 28.56 16.24 -1.50
CA PRO A 39 28.04 16.28 -0.14
C PRO A 39 26.50 16.30 -0.15
N VAL A 40 25.89 15.35 0.56
CA VAL A 40 24.46 15.26 0.84
C VAL A 40 24.22 15.80 2.24
N VAL A 41 23.49 16.91 2.34
CA VAL A 41 23.16 17.57 3.60
C VAL A 41 21.76 17.16 4.06
N VAL A 42 21.58 16.94 5.36
CA VAL A 42 20.26 16.64 5.94
C VAL A 42 19.33 17.85 5.79
N LYS A 43 18.16 17.64 5.19
CA LYS A 43 17.12 18.67 5.05
C LYS A 43 16.14 18.61 6.21
N ASN A 44 15.98 19.73 6.91
CA ASN A 44 15.01 19.86 8.00
C ASN A 44 13.58 19.94 7.45
N LEU A 45 12.72 18.99 7.81
CA LEU A 45 11.30 19.00 7.40
C LEU A 45 10.44 20.01 8.19
N LEU A 46 10.86 20.38 9.41
CA LEU A 46 10.16 21.34 10.27
C LEU A 46 10.56 22.80 10.02
N SER A 47 11.54 23.05 9.14
CA SER A 47 11.89 24.41 8.74
C SER A 47 10.82 25.02 7.83
N VAL A 48 10.86 26.35 7.65
CA VAL A 48 9.95 27.05 6.73
C VAL A 48 10.03 26.45 5.32
N GLU A 49 11.24 26.25 4.80
CA GLU A 49 11.46 25.61 3.49
C GLU A 49 10.97 24.16 3.47
N GLY A 50 11.24 23.40 4.54
CA GLY A 50 10.80 22.01 4.69
C GLY A 50 9.28 21.88 4.65
N LEU A 51 8.55 22.77 5.31
CA LEU A 51 7.09 22.82 5.30
C LEU A 51 6.55 23.23 3.93
N HIS A 52 7.13 24.26 3.31
CA HIS A 52 6.78 24.67 1.94
C HIS A 52 7.00 23.56 0.92
N TRP A 53 7.98 22.69 1.14
CA TRP A 53 8.17 21.50 0.33
C TRP A 53 7.19 20.39 0.73
N PHE A 54 7.01 20.12 2.03
CA PHE A 54 6.21 18.99 2.52
C PHE A 54 4.74 19.14 2.13
N LEU A 55 4.09 20.24 2.49
CA LEU A 55 2.64 20.44 2.33
C LEU A 55 2.14 20.18 0.90
N PRO A 56 2.74 20.77 -0.16
CA PRO A 56 2.34 20.48 -1.54
C PRO A 56 2.71 19.06 -2.00
N ASN A 57 3.83 18.52 -1.52
CA ASN A 57 4.29 17.20 -1.95
C ASN A 57 3.56 16.04 -1.25
N VAL A 58 2.86 16.24 -0.13
CA VAL A 58 2.08 15.17 0.52
C VAL A 58 1.09 14.55 -0.47
N ILE A 59 0.29 15.39 -1.15
CA ILE A 59 -0.72 14.91 -2.11
C ILE A 59 -0.04 14.25 -3.30
N LYS A 60 1.03 14.87 -3.84
CA LYS A 60 1.78 14.34 -4.98
C LYS A 60 2.41 12.97 -4.68
N ASN A 61 2.98 12.81 -3.49
CA ASN A 61 3.58 11.55 -3.03
C ASN A 61 2.51 10.47 -2.84
N PHE A 62 1.35 10.84 -2.28
CA PHE A 62 0.23 9.93 -2.12
C PHE A 62 -0.33 9.47 -3.47
N SER A 63 -0.65 10.40 -4.38
CA SER A 63 -1.21 10.08 -5.69
C SER A 63 -0.20 9.43 -6.64
N GLY A 64 1.09 9.75 -6.48
CA GLY A 64 2.19 9.17 -7.26
C GLY A 64 2.66 7.81 -6.76
N PHE A 65 2.08 7.28 -5.68
CA PHE A 65 2.43 5.97 -5.17
C PHE A 65 1.94 4.89 -6.14
N ALA A 66 2.87 4.29 -6.88
CA ALA A 66 2.55 3.37 -7.98
C ALA A 66 1.53 2.26 -7.63
N PRO A 67 1.58 1.62 -6.44
CA PRO A 67 0.59 0.60 -6.07
C PRO A 67 -0.83 1.14 -5.89
N LEU A 68 -1.03 2.42 -5.55
CA LEU A 68 -2.35 2.99 -5.27
C LEU A 68 -3.27 2.90 -6.49
N GLY A 69 -2.77 3.30 -7.66
CA GLY A 69 -3.55 3.29 -8.89
C GLY A 69 -3.98 1.88 -9.31
N ALA A 70 -3.08 0.91 -9.18
CA ALA A 70 -3.37 -0.49 -9.48
C ALA A 70 -4.45 -1.08 -8.57
N ILE A 71 -4.38 -0.80 -7.25
CA ILE A 71 -5.36 -1.27 -6.28
C ILE A 71 -6.72 -0.64 -6.52
N LEU A 72 -6.80 0.67 -6.77
CA LEU A 72 -8.07 1.34 -7.05
C LEU A 72 -8.74 0.79 -8.32
N ALA A 73 -7.97 0.55 -9.38
CA ALA A 73 -8.49 -0.08 -10.59
C ALA A 73 -9.01 -1.51 -10.34
N LEU A 74 -8.30 -2.29 -9.54
CA LEU A 74 -8.72 -3.64 -9.13
C LEU A 74 -10.03 -3.62 -8.35
N VAL A 75 -10.13 -2.79 -7.31
CA VAL A 75 -11.33 -2.68 -6.46
C VAL A 75 -12.54 -2.25 -7.28
N LEU A 76 -12.38 -1.33 -8.25
CA LEU A 76 -13.46 -0.93 -9.14
C LEU A 76 -13.94 -2.09 -10.03
N GLY A 77 -13.01 -2.81 -10.68
CA GLY A 77 -13.35 -3.92 -11.56
C GLY A 77 -13.97 -5.11 -10.82
N ALA A 78 -13.36 -5.51 -9.70
CA ALA A 78 -13.85 -6.62 -8.89
C ALA A 78 -15.13 -6.25 -8.14
N GLY A 79 -15.25 -5.03 -7.63
CA GLY A 79 -16.47 -4.51 -7.03
C GLY A 79 -17.64 -4.50 -8.01
N LEU A 80 -17.42 -4.11 -9.27
CA LEU A 80 -18.45 -4.21 -10.30
C LEU A 80 -18.85 -5.67 -10.56
N ALA A 81 -17.87 -6.57 -10.72
CA ALA A 81 -18.12 -7.99 -10.97
C ALA A 81 -18.91 -8.66 -9.83
N GLU A 82 -18.64 -8.27 -8.58
CA GLU A 82 -19.39 -8.73 -7.41
C GLU A 82 -20.81 -8.17 -7.41
N ARG A 83 -21.00 -6.87 -7.65
CA ARG A 83 -22.31 -6.21 -7.61
C ARG A 83 -23.28 -6.70 -8.69
N VAL A 84 -22.78 -7.09 -9.86
CA VAL A 84 -23.62 -7.68 -10.92
C VAL A 84 -23.84 -9.19 -10.72
N GLY A 85 -23.27 -9.78 -9.67
CA GLY A 85 -23.42 -11.20 -9.35
C GLY A 85 -22.57 -12.14 -10.22
N LEU A 86 -21.60 -11.62 -10.98
CA LEU A 86 -20.75 -12.42 -11.86
C LEU A 86 -19.89 -13.42 -11.08
N LEU A 87 -19.23 -12.95 -10.01
CA LEU A 87 -18.34 -13.81 -9.20
C LEU A 87 -19.12 -14.92 -8.47
N PRO A 88 -20.23 -14.65 -7.76
CA PRO A 88 -21.07 -15.70 -7.17
C PRO A 88 -21.63 -16.69 -8.21
N ALA A 89 -22.14 -16.20 -9.35
CA ALA A 89 -22.69 -17.05 -10.39
C ALA A 89 -21.64 -17.99 -10.98
N LEU A 90 -20.41 -17.51 -11.16
CA LEU A 90 -19.29 -18.31 -11.65
C LEU A 90 -18.92 -19.41 -10.64
N MET A 91 -18.85 -19.09 -9.35
CA MET A 91 -18.56 -20.08 -8.29
C MET A 91 -19.62 -21.20 -8.25
N VAL A 92 -20.91 -20.84 -8.27
CA VAL A 92 -22.02 -21.81 -8.31
C VAL A 92 -21.98 -22.67 -9.57
N LYS A 93 -21.70 -22.05 -10.72
CA LYS A 93 -21.59 -22.77 -11.99
C LYS A 93 -20.44 -23.77 -11.99
N MET A 94 -19.27 -23.41 -11.46
CA MET A 94 -18.12 -24.32 -11.34
C MET A 94 -18.42 -25.51 -10.42
N ALA A 95 -19.22 -25.32 -9.37
CA ALA A 95 -19.57 -26.39 -8.42
C ALA A 95 -20.70 -27.32 -8.89
N SER A 96 -21.66 -26.82 -9.68
CA SER A 96 -22.93 -27.50 -9.96
C SER A 96 -22.86 -28.76 -10.83
N HIS A 97 -21.76 -29.00 -11.56
CA HIS A 97 -21.64 -30.10 -12.52
C HIS A 97 -20.42 -31.01 -12.28
N VAL A 98 -19.93 -31.08 -11.04
CA VAL A 98 -18.74 -31.88 -10.70
C VAL A 98 -19.13 -33.26 -10.16
N ASN A 99 -18.52 -34.29 -10.74
CA ASN A 99 -18.64 -35.66 -10.24
C ASN A 99 -18.10 -35.76 -8.80
N ALA A 100 -18.79 -36.51 -7.93
CA ALA A 100 -18.45 -36.66 -6.51
C ALA A 100 -16.97 -37.00 -6.24
N ARG A 101 -16.31 -37.76 -7.12
CA ARG A 101 -14.87 -38.09 -7.01
C ARG A 101 -13.94 -36.87 -7.11
N TYR A 102 -14.37 -35.81 -7.80
CA TYR A 102 -13.59 -34.59 -8.03
C TYR A 102 -14.08 -33.38 -7.23
N ALA A 103 -15.16 -33.53 -6.45
CA ALA A 103 -15.77 -32.44 -5.70
C ALA A 103 -14.77 -31.73 -4.77
N SER A 104 -13.94 -32.49 -4.05
CA SER A 104 -12.92 -31.94 -3.16
C SER A 104 -11.88 -31.09 -3.89
N TYR A 105 -11.45 -31.53 -5.09
CA TYR A 105 -10.53 -30.75 -5.93
C TYR A 105 -11.18 -29.46 -6.45
N MET A 106 -12.46 -29.52 -6.83
CA MET A 106 -13.19 -28.34 -7.28
C MET A 106 -13.36 -27.32 -6.16
N VAL A 107 -13.68 -27.75 -4.94
CA VAL A 107 -13.81 -26.85 -3.79
C VAL A 107 -12.49 -26.14 -3.49
N LEU A 108 -11.36 -26.88 -3.53
CA LEU A 108 -10.04 -26.29 -3.30
C LEU A 108 -9.67 -25.30 -4.42
N PHE A 109 -10.02 -25.62 -5.66
CA PHE A 109 -9.86 -24.72 -6.79
C PHE A 109 -10.69 -23.44 -6.64
N ILE A 110 -11.98 -23.56 -6.32
CA ILE A 110 -12.86 -22.41 -6.04
C ILE A 110 -12.28 -21.56 -4.89
N ALA A 111 -11.83 -22.18 -3.80
CA ALA A 111 -11.28 -21.49 -2.64
C ALA A 111 -10.01 -20.70 -2.95
N PHE A 112 -9.15 -21.21 -3.84
CA PHE A 112 -7.94 -20.52 -4.26
C PHE A 112 -8.28 -19.24 -5.06
N PHE A 113 -9.25 -19.30 -5.97
CA PHE A 113 -9.66 -18.15 -6.78
C PHE A 113 -10.61 -17.20 -6.04
N SER A 114 -11.31 -17.63 -4.98
CA SER A 114 -12.22 -16.78 -4.23
C SER A 114 -11.53 -15.69 -3.42
N HIS A 115 -10.22 -15.80 -3.16
CA HIS A 115 -9.47 -14.72 -2.51
C HIS A 115 -9.54 -13.40 -3.29
N ILE A 116 -9.70 -13.45 -4.62
CA ILE A 116 -9.85 -12.24 -5.45
C ILE A 116 -11.18 -11.51 -5.16
N SER A 117 -12.25 -12.25 -4.86
CA SER A 117 -13.52 -11.67 -4.41
C SER A 117 -13.37 -11.09 -2.99
N SER A 118 -12.64 -11.80 -2.11
CA SER A 118 -12.38 -11.33 -0.74
C SER A 118 -11.46 -10.12 -0.63
N ASP A 119 -10.50 -9.93 -1.55
CA ASP A 119 -9.63 -8.74 -1.61
C ASP A 119 -10.35 -7.50 -2.16
N ALA A 120 -11.50 -7.69 -2.80
CA ALA A 120 -12.30 -6.64 -3.42
C ALA A 120 -13.48 -6.16 -2.56
N ALA A 121 -13.86 -6.93 -1.53
CA ALA A 121 -14.96 -6.65 -0.60
C ALA A 121 -14.45 -5.98 0.69
#